data_AF-A0A812JMS8-F1
#
_entry.id   AF-A0A812JMS8-F1
#
_cell.length_a   1.000
_cell.length_b   1.000
_cell.length_c   1.000
_cell.angle_alpha   90.00
_cell.angle_beta   90.00
_cell.angle_gamma   90.00
#
_symmetry.space_group_name_H-M   'P 1'
#
loop_
_entity.id
_entity.type
_entity.pdbx_description
1 polymer ?
#
loop_
_entity_poly.entity_id
_entity_poly.type
_entity_poly.pdbx_seq_one_letter_code
_entity_poly.pdbx_strand_id
1 'polypeptide(L)'
;MGDDIIDQLVNDVIPVPKYIHFYWIVRNQQELDWFYDLLATAIEGPAKDRIEVNLFTTGEVELSAVKALKCVHHQYFGRPNWGRIFKGCKAQHAGEHLGVFLCGSPVIGEELARQSAKHSDPPEHTCQTRFSFFKEHF
;
A
#
# COMPACT_ATOMS: atom_id res chain seq x y z
N MET A 1 29.94 4.43 18.28
CA MET A 1 30.54 5.71 17.81
C MET A 1 30.81 5.69 16.31
N GLY A 2 31.44 4.67 15.74
CA GLY A 2 31.58 4.52 14.27
C GLY A 2 30.28 4.05 13.58
N ASP A 3 29.60 3.06 14.16
CA ASP A 3 28.35 2.52 13.62
C ASP A 3 27.20 3.56 13.62
N ASP A 4 27.12 4.39 14.66
CA ASP A 4 26.10 5.44 14.77
C ASP A 4 26.18 6.48 13.63
N ILE A 5 27.40 6.80 13.17
CA ILE A 5 27.62 7.75 12.07
C ILE A 5 27.19 7.13 10.73
N ILE A 6 27.48 5.85 10.53
CA ILE A 6 27.09 5.11 9.32
C ILE A 6 25.57 4.98 9.28
N ASP A 7 24.92 4.62 10.39
CA ASP A 7 23.46 4.51 10.46
C ASP A 7 22.77 5.87 10.21
N GLN A 8 23.36 6.96 10.71
CA GLN A 8 22.83 8.30 10.46
C GLN A 8 22.98 8.71 9.00
N LEU A 9 24.15 8.47 8.38
CA LEU A 9 24.37 8.67 6.94
C LEU A 9 23.42 7.82 6.09
N VAL A 10 23.20 6.56 6.45
CA VAL A 10 22.28 5.67 5.74
C VAL A 10 20.85 6.20 5.81
N ASN A 11 20.40 6.67 6.98
CA ASN A 11 19.07 7.25 7.14
C ASN A 11 18.89 8.59 6.40
N ASP A 12 19.95 9.39 6.30
CA ASP A 12 19.91 10.69 5.60
C ASP A 12 19.98 10.52 4.07
N VAL A 13 20.62 9.45 3.59
CA VAL A 13 20.86 9.21 2.15
C VAL A 13 19.79 8.32 1.52
N ILE A 14 19.21 7.38 2.26
CA ILE A 14 18.19 6.47 1.74
C ILE A 14 16.80 7.05 2.00
N PRO A 15 16.10 7.57 0.98
CA PRO A 15 14.72 8.02 1.15
C PRO A 15 13.84 6.82 1.47
N VAL A 16 13.40 6.73 2.72
CA VAL A 16 12.43 5.73 3.18
C VAL A 16 11.02 6.34 3.13
N PRO A 17 10.00 5.61 2.68
CA PRO A 17 8.62 6.10 2.74
C PRO A 17 8.24 6.41 4.18
N LYS A 18 7.61 7.57 4.41
CA LYS A 18 7.03 7.91 5.71
C LYS A 18 5.85 7.00 6.07
N TYR A 19 5.11 6.58 5.03
CA TYR A 19 3.92 5.76 5.16
C TYR A 19 3.74 4.87 3.92
N ILE A 20 3.18 3.68 4.11
CA ILE A 20 2.94 2.65 3.10
C ILE A 20 1.51 2.13 3.29
N HIS A 21 0.65 2.34 2.29
CA HIS A 21 -0.61 1.60 2.20
C HIS A 21 -0.38 0.32 1.39
N PHE A 22 -0.42 -0.82 2.05
CA PHE A 22 -0.25 -2.14 1.43
C PHE A 22 -1.62 -2.76 1.13
N TYR A 23 -1.97 -2.86 -0.15
CA TYR A 23 -3.23 -3.45 -0.60
C TYR A 23 -3.00 -4.88 -1.09
N TRP A 24 -3.38 -5.85 -0.26
CA TRP A 24 -3.28 -7.26 -0.60
C TRP A 24 -4.61 -7.80 -1.12
N ILE A 25 -4.62 -8.30 -2.35
CA ILE A 25 -5.84 -8.80 -3.00
C ILE A 25 -5.68 -10.30 -3.22
N VAL A 26 -6.57 -11.09 -2.61
CA VAL A 26 -6.58 -12.55 -2.70
C VAL A 26 -7.93 -13.05 -3.21
N ARG A 27 -7.97 -14.25 -3.78
CA ARG A 27 -9.24 -14.89 -4.18
C ARG A 27 -9.83 -15.76 -3.08
N ASN A 28 -9.00 -16.39 -2.27
CA ASN A 28 -9.41 -17.32 -1.21
C ASN A 28 -8.47 -17.20 0.00
N GLN A 29 -8.82 -17.86 1.10
CA GLN A 29 -8.02 -17.80 2.33
C GLN A 29 -6.73 -18.60 2.29
N GLN A 30 -6.58 -19.58 1.41
CA GLN A 30 -5.35 -20.38 1.32
C GLN A 30 -4.18 -19.53 0.79
N GLU A 31 -4.49 -18.55 -0.07
CA GLU A 31 -3.54 -17.53 -0.53
C GLU A 31 -3.04 -16.63 0.61
N LEU A 32 -3.67 -16.64 1.79
CA LEU A 32 -3.19 -15.90 2.95
C LEU A 32 -1.99 -16.58 3.61
N ASP A 33 -1.96 -17.91 3.63
CA ASP A 33 -1.03 -18.63 4.50
C ASP A 33 0.44 -18.53 4.01
N TRP A 34 0.69 -18.43 2.69
CA TRP A 34 2.08 -18.43 2.16
C TRP A 34 2.84 -17.11 2.36
N PHE A 35 2.14 -15.97 2.43
CA PHE A 35 2.74 -14.63 2.55
C PHE A 35 2.59 -14.04 3.95
N TYR A 36 1.72 -14.62 4.77
CA TYR A 36 1.42 -14.11 6.11
C TYR A 36 2.68 -13.98 6.97
N ASP A 37 3.53 -15.00 7.01
CA ASP A 37 4.72 -14.98 7.89
C ASP A 37 5.69 -13.86 7.51
N LEU A 38 5.88 -13.59 6.21
CA LEU A 38 6.71 -12.49 5.75
C LEU A 38 6.10 -11.14 6.14
N LEU A 39 4.80 -10.98 5.93
CA LEU A 39 4.11 -9.74 6.25
C LEU A 39 4.06 -9.50 7.77
N ALA A 40 3.80 -10.54 8.55
CA ALA A 40 3.85 -10.51 10.01
C ALA A 40 5.24 -10.10 10.51
N THR A 41 6.30 -10.66 9.95
CA THR A 41 7.67 -10.28 10.28
C THR A 41 7.95 -8.82 9.92
N ALA A 42 7.50 -8.36 8.75
CA ALA A 42 7.71 -6.98 8.32
C ALA A 42 7.03 -5.96 9.25
N ILE A 43 5.82 -6.26 9.73
CA ILE A 43 5.10 -5.38 10.66
C ILE A 43 5.57 -5.47 12.11
N GLU A 44 6.37 -6.47 12.47
CA GLU A 44 7.05 -6.54 13.78
C GLU A 44 8.41 -5.84 13.75
N GLY A 45 8.94 -5.60 12.54
CA GLY A 45 10.22 -4.94 12.30
C GLY A 45 10.15 -3.41 12.18
N PRO A 46 11.19 -2.79 11.59
CA PRO A 46 11.31 -1.33 11.47
C PRO A 46 10.18 -0.63 10.69
N ALA A 47 9.40 -1.38 9.91
CA ALA A 47 8.29 -0.86 9.12
C ALA A 47 6.97 -0.77 9.92
N LYS A 48 6.90 -1.29 11.15
CA LYS A 48 5.69 -1.40 11.98
C LYS A 48 4.80 -0.16 11.96
N ASP A 49 5.37 1.00 12.25
CA ASP A 49 4.60 2.25 12.41
C ASP A 49 4.37 2.98 11.08
N ARG A 50 4.83 2.41 9.96
CA ARG A 50 4.78 3.02 8.64
C ARG A 50 3.88 2.27 7.67
N ILE A 51 3.49 1.03 7.97
CA ILE A 51 2.73 0.19 7.04
C ILE A 51 1.30 -0.06 7.53
N GLU A 52 0.34 0.24 6.67
CA GLU A 52 -1.06 -0.12 6.85
C GLU A 52 -1.44 -1.23 5.86
N VAL A 53 -1.82 -2.38 6.39
CA VAL A 53 -2.17 -3.55 5.60
C VAL A 53 -3.69 -3.62 5.42
N ASN A 54 -4.12 -3.55 4.16
CA ASN A 54 -5.51 -3.63 3.72
C ASN A 54 -5.72 -4.89 2.87
N LEU A 55 -6.48 -5.85 3.40
CA LEU A 55 -6.76 -7.13 2.75
C LEU A 55 -8.12 -7.10 2.03
N PHE A 56 -8.15 -7.49 0.76
CA PHE A 56 -9.36 -7.68 -0.04
C PHE A 56 -9.50 -9.15 -0.47
N THR A 57 -10.54 -9.84 -0.01
CA THR A 57 -10.88 -11.18 -0.50
C THR A 57 -11.97 -11.09 -1.56
N THR A 58 -11.64 -11.48 -2.79
CA THR A 58 -12.48 -11.23 -3.98
C THR A 58 -13.32 -12.42 -4.44
N GLY A 59 -13.05 -13.62 -3.92
CA GLY A 59 -13.86 -14.80 -4.16
C GLY A 59 -15.02 -14.94 -3.19
N GLU A 60 -15.69 -16.09 -3.23
CA GLU A 60 -16.72 -16.43 -2.25
C GLU A 60 -16.08 -16.64 -0.88
N VAL A 61 -16.72 -16.07 0.15
CA VAL A 61 -16.26 -16.18 1.52
C VAL A 61 -17.42 -16.59 2.40
N GLU A 62 -17.22 -17.69 3.12
CA GLU A 62 -18.07 -18.03 4.24
C GLU A 62 -17.65 -17.19 5.45
N LEU A 63 -18.52 -16.29 5.91
CA LEU A 63 -18.19 -15.35 6.98
C LEU A 63 -17.82 -16.03 8.30
N SER A 64 -18.39 -17.19 8.59
CA SER A 64 -18.08 -18.00 9.78
C SER A 64 -16.66 -18.59 9.75
N ALA A 65 -16.07 -18.74 8.57
CA ALA A 65 -14.74 -19.31 8.37
C ALA A 65 -13.66 -18.22 8.19
N VAL A 66 -13.99 -16.94 8.33
CA VAL A 66 -13.04 -15.83 8.17
C VAL A 66 -11.99 -15.87 9.28
N LYS A 67 -10.73 -16.12 8.89
CA LYS A 67 -9.59 -15.93 9.78
C LYS A 67 -9.25 -14.45 9.88
N ALA A 68 -9.25 -13.93 11.12
CA ALA A 68 -8.66 -12.64 11.42
C ALA A 68 -7.14 -12.76 11.45
N LEU A 69 -6.44 -11.91 10.72
CA LEU A 69 -4.98 -11.89 10.65
C LEU A 69 -4.45 -10.73 11.48
N LYS A 70 -3.55 -11.01 12.42
CA LYS A 70 -3.01 -9.99 13.34
C LYS A 70 -2.29 -8.86 12.62
N CYS A 71 -1.71 -9.14 11.45
CA CYS A 71 -0.97 -8.16 10.67
C CYS A 71 -1.82 -7.32 9.72
N VAL A 72 -3.13 -7.60 9.64
CA VAL A 72 -4.07 -6.90 8.76
C VAL A 72 -4.82 -5.84 9.58
N HIS A 73 -4.78 -4.59 9.11
CA HIS A 73 -5.47 -3.48 9.75
C HIS A 73 -6.94 -3.43 9.32
N HIS A 74 -7.20 -3.66 8.03
CA HIS A 74 -8.55 -3.69 7.48
C HIS A 74 -8.76 -4.91 6.58
N GLN A 75 -9.88 -5.61 6.80
CA GLN A 75 -10.27 -6.77 6.00
C GLN A 75 -11.60 -6.49 5.29
N TYR A 76 -11.57 -6.55 3.97
CA TYR A 76 -12.67 -6.24 3.08
C TYR A 76 -13.05 -7.46 2.23
N PHE A 77 -14.34 -7.55 1.90
CA PHE A 77 -14.87 -8.57 1.00
C PHE A 77 -15.34 -7.92 -0.30
N GLY A 78 -14.93 -8.49 -1.42
CA GLY A 78 -15.13 -7.94 -2.76
C GLY A 78 -13.90 -7.21 -3.29
N ARG A 79 -14.07 -6.53 -4.43
CA ARG A 79 -12.99 -5.84 -5.15
C ARG A 79 -12.73 -4.45 -4.57
N PRO A 80 -11.46 -3.98 -4.57
CA PRO A 80 -11.15 -2.61 -4.21
C PRO A 80 -11.87 -1.59 -5.10
N ASN A 81 -12.37 -0.51 -4.49
CA ASN A 81 -12.82 0.66 -5.22
C ASN A 81 -11.67 1.69 -5.25
N TRP A 82 -10.87 1.63 -6.31
CA TRP A 82 -9.68 2.48 -6.45
C TRP A 82 -10.01 3.97 -6.43
N GLY A 83 -11.14 4.40 -7.00
CA GLY A 83 -11.55 5.80 -6.93
C GLY A 83 -11.77 6.28 -5.49
N ARG A 84 -12.41 5.46 -4.65
CA ARG A 84 -12.61 5.78 -3.23
C ARG A 84 -11.28 5.76 -2.46
N ILE A 85 -10.43 4.77 -2.73
CA ILE A 85 -9.12 4.61 -2.10
C ILE A 85 -8.24 5.82 -2.39
N PHE A 86 -8.07 6.20 -3.66
CA PHE A 86 -7.25 7.36 -4.04
C PHE A 86 -7.77 8.67 -3.44
N LYS A 87 -9.09 8.85 -3.39
CA LYS A 87 -9.70 10.00 -2.71
C LYS A 87 -9.35 10.04 -1.22
N GLY A 88 -9.36 8.87 -0.56
CA GLY A 88 -8.94 8.73 0.84
C GLY A 88 -7.47 9.07 1.03
N CYS A 89 -6.58 8.45 0.25
CA CYS A 89 -5.13 8.72 0.29
C CYS A 89 -4.82 10.20 0.05
N LYS A 90 -5.48 10.85 -0.92
CA LYS A 90 -5.29 12.27 -1.20
C LYS A 90 -5.67 13.16 -0.02
N ALA A 91 -6.77 12.82 0.67
CA ALA A 91 -7.21 13.58 1.84
C ALA A 91 -6.27 13.39 3.03
N GLN A 92 -5.75 12.17 3.21
CA GLN A 92 -4.83 11.83 4.31
C GLN A 92 -3.43 12.43 4.12
N HIS A 93 -2.94 12.46 2.88
CA HIS A 93 -1.58 12.87 2.52
C HIS A 93 -1.59 14.13 1.65
N ALA A 94 -2.37 15.13 2.08
CA ALA A 94 -2.55 16.36 1.32
C ALA A 94 -1.21 17.09 1.13
N GLY A 95 -0.88 17.34 -0.14
CA GLY A 95 0.35 17.99 -0.58
C GLY A 95 1.60 17.13 -0.56
N GLU A 96 1.44 15.81 -0.41
CA GLU A 96 2.53 14.86 -0.58
C GLU A 96 2.62 14.33 -2.01
N HIS A 97 3.75 13.69 -2.31
CA HIS A 97 3.92 12.88 -3.51
C HIS A 97 3.80 11.40 -3.15
N LEU A 98 2.75 10.75 -3.68
CA LEU A 98 2.45 9.35 -3.45
C LEU A 98 2.92 8.52 -4.64
N GLY A 99 3.81 7.58 -4.39
CA GLY A 99 4.16 6.53 -5.34
C GLY A 99 3.12 5.40 -5.32
N VAL A 100 2.69 4.95 -6.50
CA VAL A 100 1.76 3.85 -6.67
C VAL A 100 2.44 2.75 -7.45
N PHE A 101 2.51 1.57 -6.83
CA PHE A 101 3.21 0.40 -7.35
C PHE A 101 2.26 -0.77 -7.47
N LEU A 102 2.50 -1.66 -8.43
CA LEU A 102 1.69 -2.85 -8.63
C LEU A 102 2.56 -4.04 -9.03
N CYS A 103 2.43 -5.13 -8.26
CA CYS A 103 2.82 -6.47 -8.66
C CYS A 103 1.54 -7.29 -8.93
N GLY A 104 1.09 -7.39 -10.18
CA GLY A 104 -0.15 -8.09 -10.48
C GLY A 104 -0.71 -7.86 -11.90
N SER A 105 -2.02 -8.07 -12.05
CA SER A 105 -2.69 -8.05 -13.35
C SER A 105 -2.55 -6.70 -14.06
N PRO A 106 -2.22 -6.68 -15.37
CA PRO A 106 -2.14 -5.46 -16.17
C PRO A 106 -3.42 -4.62 -16.15
N VAL A 107 -4.59 -5.27 -16.05
CA VAL A 107 -5.89 -4.58 -15.98
C VAL A 107 -6.01 -3.71 -14.73
N ILE A 108 -5.48 -4.18 -13.59
CA ILE A 108 -5.40 -3.36 -12.37
C ILE A 108 -4.42 -2.22 -12.59
N GLY A 109 -3.29 -2.48 -13.27
CA GLY A 109 -2.28 -1.46 -13.56
C GLY A 109 -2.82 -0.29 -14.38
N GLU A 110 -3.59 -0.58 -15.43
CA GLU A 110 -4.25 0.44 -16.24
C GLU A 110 -5.21 1.31 -15.42
N GLU A 111 -5.99 0.69 -14.54
CA GLU A 111 -6.90 1.39 -13.65
C GLU A 111 -6.15 2.25 -12.62
N LEU A 112 -5.07 1.74 -12.02
CA LEU A 112 -4.24 2.50 -11.07
C LEU A 112 -3.54 3.68 -11.75
N ALA A 113 -3.05 3.52 -12.98
CA ALA A 113 -2.48 4.61 -13.77
C ALA A 113 -3.52 5.71 -14.02
N ARG A 114 -4.73 5.31 -14.44
CA ARG A 114 -5.85 6.24 -14.68
C ARG A 114 -6.26 6.98 -13.39
N GLN A 115 -6.35 6.27 -12.27
CA GLN A 115 -6.72 6.88 -10.98
C GLN A 115 -5.63 7.81 -10.45
N SER A 116 -4.36 7.49 -10.69
CA SER A 116 -3.21 8.35 -10.35
C SER A 116 -3.27 9.67 -11.10
N ALA A 117 -3.50 9.63 -12.42
CA ALA A 117 -3.67 10.84 -13.22
C ALA A 117 -4.90 11.65 -12.77
N LYS A 118 -6.03 10.97 -12.50
CA LYS A 118 -7.29 11.63 -12.11
C LYS A 118 -7.21 12.34 -10.76
N HIS A 119 -6.46 11.80 -9.80
CA HIS A 119 -6.42 12.33 -8.43
C HIS A 119 -5.20 13.22 -8.15
N SER A 120 -4.26 13.32 -9.07
CA SER A 120 -3.17 14.30 -8.95
C SER A 120 -3.70 15.73 -9.10
N ASP A 121 -3.25 16.62 -8.23
CA ASP A 121 -3.49 18.05 -8.35
C ASP A 121 -2.72 18.63 -9.55
N PRO A 122 -3.31 19.61 -10.25
CA PRO A 122 -2.56 20.37 -11.25
C PRO A 122 -1.52 21.28 -10.57
N PRO A 123 -0.47 21.71 -11.29
CA PRO A 123 0.64 22.48 -10.71
C PRO A 123 0.22 23.77 -9.98
N GLU A 124 -0.86 24.39 -10.43
CA GLU A 124 -1.43 25.63 -9.89
C GLU A 124 -2.26 25.44 -8.60
N HIS A 125 -2.55 24.21 -8.20
CA HIS A 125 -3.30 23.92 -6.98
C HIS A 125 -2.42 24.14 -5.73
N THR A 126 -3.00 24.64 -4.64
CA THR A 126 -2.24 24.99 -3.42
C THR A 126 -1.73 23.79 -2.63
N CYS A 127 -2.45 22.67 -2.64
CA CYS A 127 -1.95 21.44 -1.99
C CYS A 127 -0.84 20.77 -2.82
N GLN A 128 -0.94 20.73 -4.16
CA GLN A 128 0.01 20.02 -5.04
C GLN A 128 0.17 18.50 -4.75
N THR A 129 -0.88 17.82 -4.29
CA THR A 129 -0.84 16.37 -4.04
C THR A 129 -0.66 15.63 -5.36
N ARG A 130 0.36 14.78 -5.50
CA ARG A 130 0.66 14.07 -6.76
C ARG A 130 0.66 12.57 -6.56
N PHE A 131 0.13 11.82 -7.53
CA PHE A 131 0.27 10.38 -7.62
C PHE A 131 1.11 10.01 -8.85
N SER A 132 2.15 9.19 -8.66
CA SER A 132 2.94 8.64 -9.77
C SER A 132 2.81 7.13 -9.78
N PHE A 133 2.26 6.60 -10.87
CA PHE A 133 2.17 5.16 -11.08
C PHE A 133 3.45 4.63 -11.73
N PHE A 134 4.03 3.62 -11.10
CA PHE A 134 5.20 2.91 -11.59
C PHE A 134 4.79 1.49 -11.97
N LYS A 135 4.95 1.18 -13.26
CA LYS A 135 4.72 -0.17 -13.75
C LYS A 135 5.96 -1.00 -13.41
N GLU A 136 5.85 -1.85 -12.40
CA GLU A 136 6.94 -2.73 -11.99
C GLU A 136 6.75 -4.14 -12.53
N HIS A 137 7.87 -4.76 -12.89
CA HIS A 137 7.95 -6.17 -13.29
C HIS A 137 8.84 -6.86 -12.24
N PHE A 138 8.20 -7.38 -11.18
CA PHE A 138 8.86 -8.21 -10.16
C PHE A 138 8.84 -9.69 -10.56
#